data_AF-A0A1B7W0A5-F1
#
_entry.id   AF-A0A1B7W0A5-F1
#
_cell.length_a   1.000
_cell.length_b   1.000
_cell.length_c   1.000
_cell.angle_alpha   90.00
_cell.angle_beta   90.00
_cell.angle_gamma   90.00
#
_symmetry.space_group_name_H-M   'P 1'
#
loop_
_entity.id
_entity.type
_entity.pdbx_description
1 polymer ?
#
loop_
_entity_poly.entity_id
_entity_poly.type
_entity_poly.pdbx_seq_one_letter_code
_entity_poly.pdbx_strand_id
1 'polypeptide(L)'
;MLNKLNHLHIKNFRSLADVHISPDSLNILFGPNGAGKSTFLDTIWFIRDCAIRGVDSASSFRDHGIGILWDGASETDNILIEIEDESTKYEVSFGLSSGRIEAFAGERLVNKVNNQLLINRTIGSDKATFYQFMGEDETTITLREPEKLALTSYVAFGKGDGAASELDKLLRAARSYHLRGASLFNLRRAGSESEPGDRLQDRCENLWSVLRNLHDRQVIDDRYDKIMKFMRESFPAFDGLYFEQTGRNTVYANFLDKRRRKPIQASGVSDGYIQMLINLTALFSEKPNGYSLILLDEPDISLHPWALAVFSKAVKLATEKLNKQVFIATHSPVLISQFEPQNIWATELDKNGQTVMKRVSEITDIQDLLEEYATGSLYMAEMIAPQSKSDAEELSQ
;
A
#
# COMPACT_ATOMS: atom_id res chain seq x y z
N MET A 1 -11.93 -6.88 -15.80
CA MET A 1 -10.81 -7.60 -15.16
C MET A 1 -10.54 -6.93 -13.82
N LEU A 2 -10.28 -7.71 -12.77
CA LEU A 2 -9.84 -7.16 -11.49
C LEU A 2 -8.35 -6.86 -11.62
N ASN A 3 -7.99 -5.59 -11.68
CA ASN A 3 -6.59 -5.19 -11.86
C ASN A 3 -5.91 -5.17 -10.49
N LYS A 4 -5.22 -6.27 -10.18
CA LYS A 4 -4.52 -6.50 -8.91
C LYS A 4 -3.19 -7.20 -9.15
N LEU A 5 -2.27 -7.04 -8.20
CA LEU A 5 -1.07 -7.87 -8.12
C LEU A 5 -1.50 -9.31 -7.81
N ASN A 6 -0.99 -10.27 -8.57
CA ASN A 6 -1.23 -11.70 -8.41
C ASN A 6 0.01 -12.45 -7.92
N HIS A 7 1.20 -11.94 -8.26
CA HIS A 7 2.47 -12.47 -7.77
C HIS A 7 3.45 -11.33 -7.51
N LEU A 8 4.24 -11.48 -6.46
CA LEU A 8 5.37 -10.61 -6.16
C LEU A 8 6.56 -11.49 -5.75
N HIS A 9 7.67 -11.33 -6.45
CA HIS A 9 8.95 -11.91 -6.08
C HIS A 9 9.97 -10.80 -5.83
N ILE A 10 10.64 -10.84 -4.69
CA ILE A 10 11.60 -9.85 -4.26
C ILE A 10 12.89 -10.56 -3.87
N LYS A 11 14.01 -10.13 -4.46
CA LYS A 11 15.33 -10.66 -4.14
C LYS A 11 16.32 -9.56 -3.82
N ASN A 12 17.10 -9.78 -2.77
CA ASN A 12 18.19 -8.92 -2.30
C ASN A 12 17.79 -7.47 -1.95
N PHE A 13 16.54 -7.22 -1.53
CA PHE A 13 16.07 -5.87 -1.19
C PHE A 13 16.00 -5.67 0.33
N ARG A 14 16.92 -4.88 0.89
CA ARG A 14 17.04 -4.60 2.34
C ARG A 14 16.99 -5.89 3.15
N SER A 15 16.00 -6.10 4.01
CA SER A 15 15.86 -7.31 4.83
C SER A 15 15.32 -8.53 4.06
N LEU A 16 14.98 -8.40 2.78
CA LEU A 16 14.35 -9.42 1.95
C LEU A 16 15.41 -10.11 1.08
N ALA A 17 15.87 -11.27 1.52
CA ALA A 17 16.84 -12.08 0.78
C ALA A 17 16.21 -12.68 -0.49
N ASP A 18 15.13 -13.43 -0.32
CA ASP A 18 14.34 -14.04 -1.41
C ASP A 18 12.91 -14.31 -0.90
N VAL A 19 11.94 -13.51 -1.34
CA VAL A 19 10.55 -13.57 -0.86
C VAL A 19 9.59 -13.68 -2.04
N HIS A 20 8.71 -14.68 -1.97
CA HIS A 20 7.66 -14.93 -2.96
C HIS A 20 6.30 -14.93 -2.29
N ILE A 21 5.36 -14.13 -2.79
CA ILE A 21 3.97 -14.20 -2.35
C ILE A 21 3.00 -14.12 -3.53
N SER A 22 1.82 -14.70 -3.36
CA SER A 22 0.70 -14.60 -4.30
C SER A 22 -0.47 -13.88 -3.63
N PRO A 23 -0.51 -12.54 -3.66
CA PRO A 23 -1.43 -11.76 -2.86
C PRO A 23 -2.89 -11.85 -3.34
N ASP A 24 -3.81 -11.67 -2.39
CA ASP A 24 -5.24 -11.52 -2.65
C ASP A 24 -5.66 -10.05 -2.68
N SER A 25 -6.97 -9.79 -2.70
CA SER A 25 -7.48 -8.41 -2.53
C SER A 25 -7.19 -7.86 -1.13
N LEU A 26 -7.02 -8.73 -0.12
CA LEU A 26 -6.70 -8.35 1.25
C LEU A 26 -5.51 -9.16 1.76
N ASN A 27 -4.46 -8.47 2.20
CA ASN A 27 -3.22 -9.07 2.69
C ASN A 27 -2.77 -8.38 3.98
N ILE A 28 -2.81 -9.10 5.10
CA ILE A 28 -2.38 -8.62 6.41
C ILE A 28 -1.02 -9.22 6.71
N LEU A 29 0.03 -8.40 6.71
CA LEU A 29 1.39 -8.80 7.08
C LEU A 29 1.52 -8.66 8.60
N PHE A 30 1.74 -9.77 9.30
CA PHE A 30 1.80 -9.83 10.75
C PHE A 30 3.08 -10.51 11.23
N GLY A 31 3.69 -10.02 12.31
CA GLY A 31 4.89 -10.63 12.91
C GLY A 31 5.70 -9.63 13.73
N PRO A 32 6.86 -10.00 14.29
CA PRO A 32 7.65 -9.13 15.17
C PRO A 32 8.27 -7.91 14.47
N ASN A 33 8.69 -6.91 15.26
CA ASN A 33 9.44 -5.75 14.76
C ASN A 33 10.72 -6.20 14.04
N GLY A 34 11.05 -5.56 12.92
CA GLY A 34 12.25 -5.89 12.16
C GLY A 34 12.14 -7.11 11.23
N ALA A 35 11.01 -7.81 11.21
CA ALA A 35 10.81 -8.98 10.34
C ALA A 35 10.63 -8.66 8.84
N GLY A 36 10.75 -7.39 8.41
CA GLY A 36 10.66 -7.03 6.99
C GLY A 36 9.27 -6.65 6.44
N LYS A 37 8.23 -6.52 7.26
CA LYS A 37 6.88 -6.09 6.82
C LYS A 37 6.87 -4.72 6.12
N SER A 38 7.42 -3.69 6.79
CA SER A 38 7.52 -2.34 6.22
C SER A 38 8.43 -2.32 5.00
N THR A 39 9.50 -3.12 5.01
CA THR A 39 10.38 -3.31 3.84
C THR A 39 9.61 -3.87 2.65
N PHE A 40 8.77 -4.88 2.87
CA PHE A 40 7.94 -5.50 1.84
C PHE A 40 6.96 -4.50 1.21
N LEU A 41 6.25 -3.71 2.04
CA LEU A 41 5.39 -2.63 1.52
C LEU A 41 6.21 -1.58 0.74
N ASP A 42 7.40 -1.25 1.24
CA ASP A 42 8.28 -0.29 0.59
C ASP A 42 8.80 -0.78 -0.77
N THR A 43 8.92 -2.09 -1.00
CA THR A 43 9.31 -2.63 -2.30
C THR A 43 8.28 -2.31 -3.39
N ILE A 44 6.99 -2.48 -3.09
CA ILE A 44 5.88 -2.12 -4.00
C ILE A 44 5.90 -0.61 -4.24
N TRP A 45 6.09 0.17 -3.18
CA TRP A 45 6.18 1.63 -3.25
C TRP A 45 7.40 2.11 -4.05
N PHE A 46 8.52 1.40 -3.96
CA PHE A 46 9.77 1.70 -4.65
C PHE A 46 9.63 1.56 -6.16
N ILE A 47 9.05 0.46 -6.66
CA ILE A 47 8.82 0.29 -8.10
C ILE A 47 7.92 1.40 -8.65
N ARG A 48 6.85 1.74 -7.92
CA ARG A 48 5.97 2.84 -8.29
C ARG A 48 6.75 4.15 -8.41
N ASP A 49 7.65 4.44 -7.46
CA ASP A 49 8.48 5.63 -7.49
C ASP A 49 9.47 5.61 -8.67
N CYS A 50 10.08 4.47 -8.98
CA CYS A 50 10.92 4.30 -10.16
C CYS A 50 10.14 4.58 -11.46
N ALA A 51 8.89 4.13 -11.55
CA ALA A 51 8.03 4.36 -12.72
C ALA A 51 7.64 5.84 -12.89
N ILE A 52 7.46 6.59 -11.80
CA ILE A 52 6.95 7.97 -11.85
C ILE A 52 8.08 9.01 -11.83
N ARG A 53 9.07 8.83 -10.96
CA ARG A 53 10.11 9.80 -10.64
C ARG A 53 11.50 9.38 -11.14
N GLY A 54 11.68 8.13 -11.55
CA GLY A 54 12.96 7.56 -11.93
C GLY A 54 13.70 6.92 -10.75
N VAL A 55 14.64 6.03 -11.06
CA VAL A 55 15.38 5.20 -10.09
C VAL A 55 16.22 6.06 -9.15
N ASP A 56 16.92 7.07 -9.67
CA ASP A 56 17.74 7.97 -8.85
C ASP A 56 16.91 8.76 -7.83
N SER A 57 15.75 9.27 -8.25
CA SER A 57 14.87 9.99 -7.35
C SER A 57 14.27 9.02 -6.31
N ALA A 58 13.81 7.85 -6.75
CA ALA A 58 13.23 6.82 -5.89
C ALA A 58 14.22 6.30 -4.82
N SER A 59 15.50 6.15 -5.19
CA SER A 59 16.57 5.74 -4.29
C SER A 59 16.99 6.88 -3.34
N SER A 60 16.99 8.13 -3.81
CA SER A 60 17.28 9.32 -2.98
C SER A 60 16.31 9.47 -1.81
N PHE A 61 15.03 9.16 -1.99
CA PHE A 61 14.05 9.12 -0.89
C PHE A 61 14.29 8.00 0.14
N ARG A 62 15.20 7.07 -0.15
CA ARG A 62 15.55 5.88 0.63
C ARG A 62 17.04 5.89 0.99
N ASP A 63 17.48 6.99 1.61
CA ASP A 63 18.88 7.20 2.03
C ASP A 63 19.88 7.10 0.86
N HIS A 64 19.51 7.61 -0.32
CA HIS A 64 20.33 7.53 -1.56
C HIS A 64 20.67 6.09 -1.98
N GLY A 65 19.82 5.13 -1.62
CA GLY A 65 20.03 3.72 -1.90
C GLY A 65 21.12 3.06 -1.05
N ILE A 66 21.62 3.71 -0.01
CA ILE A 66 22.59 3.10 0.91
C ILE A 66 21.87 2.06 1.77
N GLY A 67 22.43 0.85 1.87
CA GLY A 67 21.85 -0.25 2.65
C GLY A 67 20.58 -0.83 2.02
N ILE A 68 20.37 -0.64 0.72
CA ILE A 68 19.21 -1.18 0.00
C ILE A 68 19.45 -2.60 -0.52
N LEU A 69 20.71 -3.00 -0.70
CA LEU A 69 21.06 -4.38 -0.96
C LEU A 69 20.97 -5.18 0.34
N TRP A 70 20.47 -6.41 0.27
CA TRP A 70 20.49 -7.31 1.42
C TRP A 70 21.92 -7.60 1.87
N ASP A 71 22.18 -7.47 3.18
CA ASP A 71 23.52 -7.58 3.76
C ASP A 71 24.19 -8.95 3.52
N GLY A 72 23.42 -9.99 3.23
CA GLY A 72 23.93 -11.32 2.89
C GLY A 72 24.25 -11.54 1.41
N ALA A 73 23.92 -10.59 0.54
CA ALA A 73 24.22 -10.65 -0.89
C ALA A 73 25.67 -10.25 -1.17
N SER A 74 26.23 -10.75 -2.27
CA SER A 74 27.52 -10.25 -2.79
C SER A 74 27.39 -8.80 -3.25
N GLU A 75 28.45 -8.00 -3.16
CA GLU A 75 28.47 -6.63 -3.71
C GLU A 75 28.18 -6.56 -5.22
N THR A 76 28.35 -7.69 -5.92
CA THR A 76 28.06 -7.86 -7.35
C THR A 76 26.63 -8.33 -7.64
N ASP A 77 25.87 -8.69 -6.61
CA ASP A 77 24.50 -9.16 -6.79
C ASP A 77 23.57 -8.00 -7.09
N ASN A 78 22.60 -8.27 -7.96
CA ASN A 78 21.56 -7.31 -8.30
C ASN A 78 20.37 -7.48 -7.36
N ILE A 79 19.60 -6.40 -7.22
CA ILE A 79 18.25 -6.45 -6.68
C ILE A 79 17.32 -6.86 -7.81
N LEU A 80 16.44 -7.82 -7.57
CA LEU A 80 15.40 -8.22 -8.50
C LEU A 80 14.05 -8.01 -7.83
N ILE A 81 13.14 -7.37 -8.56
CA ILE A 81 11.74 -7.34 -8.16
C ILE A 81 10.90 -7.71 -9.37
N GLU A 82 10.10 -8.74 -9.20
CA GLU A 82 9.20 -9.28 -10.20
C GLU A 82 7.75 -9.10 -9.75
N ILE A 83 6.96 -8.48 -10.60
CA ILE A 83 5.54 -8.24 -10.40
C ILE A 83 4.76 -8.97 -11.49
N GLU A 84 3.69 -9.66 -11.10
CA GLU A 84 2.72 -10.18 -12.05
C GLU A 84 1.30 -9.71 -11.74
N ASP A 85 0.57 -9.36 -12.80
CA ASP A 85 -0.89 -9.23 -12.77
C ASP A 85 -1.55 -10.42 -13.51
N GLU A 86 -2.79 -10.30 -13.94
CA GLU A 86 -3.51 -11.35 -14.69
C GLU A 86 -2.85 -11.66 -16.05
N SER A 87 -2.28 -10.65 -16.69
CA SER A 87 -1.86 -10.66 -18.09
C SER A 87 -0.37 -10.46 -18.31
N THR A 88 0.35 -9.88 -17.35
CA THR A 88 1.76 -9.50 -17.49
C THR A 88 2.64 -10.12 -16.42
N LYS A 89 3.90 -10.32 -16.80
CA LYS A 89 5.03 -10.58 -15.90
C LYS A 89 6.08 -9.50 -16.15
N TYR A 90 6.44 -8.76 -15.11
CA TYR A 90 7.39 -7.64 -15.19
C TYR A 90 8.51 -7.80 -14.19
N GLU A 91 9.71 -8.04 -14.69
CA GLU A 91 10.94 -8.16 -13.92
C GLU A 91 11.72 -6.85 -14.04
N VAL A 92 12.05 -6.24 -12.90
CA VAL A 92 12.91 -5.07 -12.79
C VAL A 92 14.15 -5.43 -12.00
N SER A 93 15.32 -5.22 -12.59
CA SER A 93 16.61 -5.51 -11.98
C SER A 93 17.39 -4.22 -11.76
N PHE A 94 18.00 -4.07 -10.58
CA PHE A 94 18.80 -2.91 -10.22
C PHE A 94 20.23 -3.34 -9.96
N GLY A 95 21.16 -2.77 -10.73
CA GLY A 95 22.59 -2.89 -10.48
C GLY A 95 23.02 -2.01 -9.31
N LEU A 96 24.12 -2.37 -8.68
CA LEU A 96 24.77 -1.54 -7.67
C LEU A 96 26.17 -1.13 -8.10
N SER A 97 26.51 0.12 -7.81
CA SER A 97 27.84 0.67 -7.96
C SER A 97 28.20 1.47 -6.71
N SER A 98 29.32 1.12 -6.08
CA SER A 98 29.79 1.76 -4.83
C SER A 98 28.74 1.79 -3.72
N GLY A 99 27.98 0.70 -3.57
CA GLY A 99 26.92 0.56 -2.55
C GLY A 99 25.66 1.38 -2.80
N ARG A 100 25.47 1.91 -4.01
CA ARG A 100 24.27 2.65 -4.43
C ARG A 100 23.64 2.00 -5.65
N ILE A 101 22.32 2.13 -5.79
CA ILE A 101 21.61 1.68 -6.98
C ILE A 101 22.05 2.51 -8.19
N GLU A 102 22.34 1.84 -9.30
CA GLU A 102 22.56 2.47 -10.59
C GLU A 102 21.27 3.09 -11.14
N ALA A 103 21.40 4.24 -11.80
CA ALA A 103 20.27 5.00 -12.34
C ALA A 103 19.44 4.21 -13.37
N PHE A 104 20.05 3.29 -14.11
CA PHE A 104 19.44 2.62 -15.26
C PHE A 104 19.12 1.17 -14.92
N ALA A 105 17.86 0.93 -14.59
CA ALA A 105 17.36 -0.41 -14.32
C ALA A 105 17.36 -1.30 -15.57
N GLY A 106 17.54 -2.60 -15.35
CA GLY A 106 17.20 -3.62 -16.32
C GLY A 106 15.71 -3.96 -16.22
N GLU A 107 15.08 -4.26 -17.35
CA GLU A 107 13.63 -4.51 -17.43
C GLU A 107 13.34 -5.65 -18.39
N ARG A 108 12.43 -6.54 -17.99
CA ARG A 108 11.87 -7.58 -18.85
C ARG A 108 10.37 -7.63 -18.62
N LEU A 109 9.58 -7.25 -19.63
CA LEU A 109 8.12 -7.30 -19.58
C LEU A 109 7.61 -8.33 -20.57
N VAL A 110 6.79 -9.27 -20.10
CA VAL A 110 6.17 -10.33 -20.91
C VAL A 110 4.66 -10.28 -20.75
N ASN A 111 3.92 -10.37 -21.86
CA ASN A 111 2.50 -10.68 -21.85
C ASN A 111 2.33 -12.20 -21.74
N LYS A 112 1.75 -12.65 -20.63
CA LYS A 112 1.56 -14.07 -20.30
C LYS A 112 0.48 -14.74 -21.14
N VAL A 113 -0.47 -13.97 -21.69
CA VAL A 113 -1.61 -14.52 -22.45
C VAL A 113 -1.16 -15.09 -23.80
N ASN A 114 -0.25 -14.39 -24.47
CA ASN A 114 0.33 -14.78 -25.76
C ASN A 114 1.82 -15.19 -25.67
N ASN A 115 2.38 -15.22 -24.46
CA ASN A 115 3.79 -15.50 -24.17
C ASN A 115 4.76 -14.61 -24.96
N GLN A 116 4.43 -13.34 -25.06
CA GLN A 116 5.16 -12.39 -25.89
C GLN A 116 6.01 -11.45 -25.05
N LEU A 117 7.29 -11.35 -25.38
CA LEU A 117 8.16 -10.31 -24.83
C LEU A 117 7.70 -8.94 -25.36
N LEU A 118 7.61 -7.94 -24.49
CA LEU A 118 7.18 -6.57 -24.81
C LEU A 118 8.32 -5.57 -24.63
N ILE A 119 9.10 -5.72 -23.55
CA ILE A 119 10.23 -4.85 -23.21
C ILE A 119 11.41 -5.73 -22.82
N ASN A 120 12.60 -5.39 -23.32
CA ASN A 120 13.86 -5.90 -22.84
C ASN A 120 14.88 -4.76 -22.71
N ARG A 121 15.50 -4.63 -21.54
CA ARG A 121 16.51 -3.62 -21.23
C ARG A 121 17.54 -4.22 -20.29
N THR A 122 18.82 -4.04 -20.60
CA THR A 122 19.91 -4.45 -19.72
C THR A 122 20.22 -3.35 -18.70
N ILE A 123 20.63 -3.75 -17.49
CA ILE A 123 21.11 -2.83 -16.46
C ILE A 123 22.21 -1.93 -17.04
N GLY A 124 22.19 -0.65 -16.68
CA GLY A 124 23.18 0.33 -17.13
C GLY A 124 22.98 0.83 -18.58
N SER A 125 21.97 0.35 -19.32
CA SER A 125 21.71 0.79 -20.69
C SER A 125 20.72 1.95 -20.75
N ASP A 126 21.01 2.95 -21.60
CA ASP A 126 20.09 4.01 -22.00
C ASP A 126 19.19 3.60 -23.18
N LYS A 127 19.36 2.38 -23.70
CA LYS A 127 18.56 1.82 -24.79
C LYS A 127 17.63 0.74 -24.26
N ALA A 128 16.43 0.69 -24.82
CA ALA A 128 15.47 -0.37 -24.58
C ALA A 128 14.98 -0.94 -25.90
N THR A 129 14.80 -2.25 -25.92
CA THR A 129 14.22 -2.98 -27.03
C THR A 129 12.74 -3.18 -26.76
N PHE A 130 11.90 -2.67 -27.65
CA PHE A 130 10.45 -2.82 -27.62
C PHE A 130 10.01 -3.78 -28.71
N TYR A 131 9.12 -4.70 -28.35
CA TYR A 131 8.62 -5.73 -29.25
C TYR A 131 7.16 -5.47 -29.59
N GLN A 132 6.78 -5.80 -30.83
CA GLN A 132 5.47 -5.44 -31.44
C GLN A 132 5.12 -3.97 -31.22
N PHE A 133 6.10 -3.12 -31.43
CA PHE A 133 6.00 -1.69 -31.19
C PHE A 133 5.81 -0.96 -32.50
N MET A 134 4.76 -0.14 -32.60
CA MET A 134 4.40 0.58 -33.84
C MET A 134 4.15 -0.28 -35.09
N GLY A 135 3.95 -1.60 -34.95
CA GLY A 135 3.76 -2.52 -36.07
C GLY A 135 5.07 -3.14 -36.60
N GLU A 136 6.20 -2.87 -35.93
CA GLU A 136 7.47 -3.57 -36.14
C GLU A 136 7.61 -4.72 -35.13
N ASP A 137 8.26 -5.82 -35.55
CA ASP A 137 8.48 -6.98 -34.69
C ASP A 137 9.38 -6.64 -33.49
N GLU A 138 10.42 -5.86 -33.72
CA GLU A 138 11.37 -5.39 -32.70
C GLU A 138 11.98 -4.04 -33.10
N THR A 139 11.97 -3.08 -32.17
CA THR A 139 12.59 -1.77 -32.35
C THR A 139 13.45 -1.45 -31.11
N THR A 140 14.73 -1.18 -31.30
CA THR A 140 15.60 -0.65 -30.23
C THR A 140 15.63 0.87 -30.28
N ILE A 141 15.25 1.51 -29.18
CA ILE A 141 15.24 2.98 -29.07
C ILE A 141 16.18 3.45 -27.97
N THR A 142 16.72 4.66 -28.14
CA THR A 142 17.37 5.39 -27.03
C THR A 142 16.31 6.12 -26.24
N LEU A 143 16.26 5.88 -24.92
CA LEU A 143 15.31 6.50 -24.02
C LEU A 143 15.68 7.97 -23.78
N ARG A 144 14.68 8.86 -23.77
CA ARG A 144 14.90 10.28 -23.43
C ARG A 144 15.16 10.50 -21.95
N GLU A 145 14.52 9.68 -21.12
CA GLU A 145 14.58 9.69 -19.65
C GLU A 145 15.00 8.29 -19.19
N PRO A 146 16.26 7.85 -19.45
CA PRO A 146 16.72 6.50 -19.13
C PRO A 146 16.70 6.20 -17.62
N GLU A 147 16.69 7.21 -16.76
CA GLU A 147 16.52 7.05 -15.31
C GLU A 147 15.11 6.56 -14.92
N LYS A 148 14.11 6.70 -15.80
CA LYS A 148 12.78 6.11 -15.60
C LYS A 148 12.70 4.69 -16.16
N LEU A 149 11.74 3.93 -15.65
CA LEU A 149 11.40 2.64 -16.22
C LEU A 149 10.89 2.82 -17.67
N ALA A 150 11.46 2.04 -18.59
CA ALA A 150 11.13 1.99 -20.00
C ALA A 150 9.65 1.63 -20.24
N LEU A 151 9.00 0.95 -19.27
CA LEU A 151 7.55 0.76 -19.23
C LEU A 151 6.79 2.08 -19.47
N THR A 152 7.22 3.19 -18.86
CA THR A 152 6.58 4.50 -19.04
C THR A 152 6.65 4.96 -20.50
N SER A 153 7.81 4.76 -21.13
CA SER A 153 8.00 5.11 -22.54
C SER A 153 7.16 4.20 -23.43
N TYR A 154 7.20 2.89 -23.21
CA TYR A 154 6.43 1.90 -23.98
C TYR A 154 4.92 2.24 -24.02
N VAL A 155 4.33 2.58 -22.87
CA VAL A 155 2.91 2.95 -22.77
C VAL A 155 2.61 4.31 -23.42
N ALA A 156 3.51 5.29 -23.31
CA ALA A 156 3.30 6.64 -23.82
C ALA A 156 3.18 6.72 -25.35
N PHE A 157 3.79 5.81 -26.09
CA PHE A 157 3.76 5.81 -27.55
C PHE A 157 2.46 5.23 -28.16
N GLY A 158 1.44 4.94 -27.34
CA GLY A 158 0.03 4.84 -27.75
C GLY A 158 -0.38 3.65 -28.64
N LYS A 159 0.58 2.83 -29.08
CA LYS A 159 0.37 1.54 -29.77
C LYS A 159 0.86 0.33 -28.98
N GLY A 160 1.19 0.49 -27.70
CA GLY A 160 1.65 -0.59 -26.84
C GLY A 160 0.55 -1.60 -26.52
N ASP A 161 0.95 -2.82 -26.16
CA ASP A 161 0.06 -3.87 -25.69
C ASP A 161 -0.84 -3.39 -24.52
N GLY A 162 -2.14 -3.70 -24.58
CA GLY A 162 -3.10 -3.32 -23.55
C GLY A 162 -2.68 -3.82 -22.16
N ALA A 163 -2.08 -5.00 -22.06
CA ALA A 163 -1.58 -5.59 -20.82
C ALA A 163 -0.52 -4.72 -20.15
N ALA A 164 0.42 -4.16 -20.92
CA ALA A 164 1.42 -3.22 -20.39
C ALA A 164 0.79 -1.94 -19.84
N SER A 165 -0.27 -1.45 -20.50
CA SER A 165 -1.02 -0.28 -20.03
C SER A 165 -1.77 -0.56 -18.72
N GLU A 166 -2.33 -1.76 -18.56
CA GLU A 166 -2.99 -2.17 -17.32
C GLU A 166 -2.01 -2.24 -16.14
N LEU A 167 -0.81 -2.81 -16.36
CA LEU A 167 0.25 -2.85 -15.37
C LEU A 167 0.74 -1.45 -14.97
N ASP A 168 1.01 -0.56 -15.94
CA ASP A 168 1.46 0.81 -15.65
C ASP A 168 0.40 1.57 -14.82
N LYS A 169 -0.89 1.41 -15.14
CA LYS A 169 -1.98 2.00 -14.34
C LYS A 169 -2.04 1.42 -12.93
N LEU A 170 -1.83 0.11 -12.77
CA LEU A 170 -1.78 -0.55 -11.46
C LEU A 170 -0.63 0.01 -10.60
N LEU A 171 0.58 0.07 -11.13
CA LEU A 171 1.75 0.63 -10.43
C LEU A 171 1.53 2.10 -10.04
N ARG A 172 1.03 2.93 -10.98
CA ARG A 172 0.73 4.34 -10.71
C ARG A 172 -0.42 4.54 -9.72
N ALA A 173 -1.26 3.54 -9.52
CA ALA A 173 -2.33 3.55 -8.54
C ALA A 173 -1.92 3.09 -7.15
N ALA A 174 -0.71 2.55 -6.98
CA ALA A 174 -0.20 2.20 -5.67
C ALA A 174 -0.09 3.46 -4.78
N ARG A 175 -0.51 3.35 -3.52
CA ARG A 175 -0.43 4.39 -2.48
C ARG A 175 0.09 3.76 -1.21
N SER A 176 1.02 4.44 -0.55
CA SER A 176 1.53 4.02 0.75
C SER A 176 1.21 5.06 1.81
N TYR A 177 0.62 4.61 2.90
CA TYR A 177 0.30 5.44 4.06
C TYR A 177 0.93 4.82 5.30
N HIS A 178 1.94 5.51 5.82
CA HIS A 178 2.64 5.14 7.04
C HIS A 178 2.38 6.21 8.10
N LEU A 179 1.77 5.81 9.22
CA LEU A 179 1.33 6.78 10.22
C LEU A 179 2.49 7.61 10.80
N ARG A 180 3.65 7.02 11.05
CA ARG A 180 4.79 7.78 11.59
C ARG A 180 5.37 8.78 10.58
N GLY A 181 5.12 8.55 9.29
CA GLY A 181 5.46 9.49 8.21
C GLY A 181 4.37 10.53 7.95
N ALA A 182 3.18 10.39 8.54
CA ALA A 182 2.09 11.34 8.37
C ALA A 182 2.39 12.67 9.06
N SER A 183 2.00 13.77 8.45
CA SER A 183 2.22 15.12 8.97
C SER A 183 1.20 15.50 10.05
N LEU A 184 1.10 14.68 11.11
CA LEU A 184 0.15 14.89 12.21
C LEU A 184 0.33 16.25 12.89
N PHE A 185 1.57 16.73 12.98
CA PHE A 185 1.86 18.07 13.48
C PHE A 185 1.17 19.17 12.66
N ASN A 186 1.31 19.14 11.33
CA ASN A 186 0.69 20.11 10.44
C ASN A 186 -0.83 19.99 10.49
N LEU A 187 -1.37 18.77 10.41
CA LEU A 187 -2.82 18.53 10.48
C LEU A 187 -3.45 19.10 11.76
N ARG A 188 -2.73 19.07 12.89
CA ARG A 188 -3.24 19.58 14.17
C ARG A 188 -3.13 21.10 14.33
N ARG A 189 -2.10 21.72 13.73
CA ARG A 189 -1.75 23.12 14.03
C ARG A 189 -1.79 24.06 12.84
N ALA A 190 -1.38 23.58 11.67
CA ALA A 190 -1.20 24.38 10.46
C ALA A 190 -2.32 24.13 9.42
N GLY A 191 -3.13 23.09 9.59
CA GLY A 191 -4.15 22.71 8.62
C GLY A 191 -3.56 22.07 7.36
N SER A 192 -4.38 21.99 6.31
CA SER A 192 -4.01 21.53 4.98
C SER A 192 -3.99 22.69 3.99
N GLU A 193 -3.12 22.64 2.98
CA GLU A 193 -3.22 23.56 1.85
C GLU A 193 -4.53 23.31 1.07
N SER A 194 -5.20 24.39 0.70
CA SER A 194 -6.47 24.36 -0.04
C SER A 194 -6.21 24.06 -1.50
N GLU A 195 -6.09 22.79 -1.80
CA GLU A 195 -5.87 22.27 -3.16
C GLU A 195 -7.14 21.60 -3.71
N PRO A 196 -7.38 21.67 -5.03
CA PRO A 196 -8.40 20.85 -5.65
C PRO A 196 -7.95 19.38 -5.68
N GLY A 197 -8.88 18.47 -5.43
CA GLY A 197 -8.61 17.04 -5.57
C GLY A 197 -9.17 16.22 -4.42
N ASP A 198 -9.38 14.95 -4.71
CA ASP A 198 -10.08 14.04 -3.81
C ASP A 198 -9.14 12.92 -3.32
N ARG A 199 -7.82 13.07 -3.51
CA ARG A 199 -6.85 12.02 -3.21
C ARG A 199 -5.95 12.42 -2.05
N LEU A 200 -5.82 11.53 -1.07
CA LEU A 200 -4.89 11.71 0.04
C LEU A 200 -3.44 11.51 -0.44
N GLN A 201 -2.60 12.51 -0.17
CA GLN A 201 -1.16 12.47 -0.45
C GLN A 201 -0.43 11.53 0.51
N ASP A 202 0.76 11.07 0.12
CA ASP A 202 1.56 10.06 0.83
C ASP A 202 1.83 10.44 2.31
N ARG A 203 2.06 11.72 2.61
CA ARG A 203 2.26 12.25 3.99
C ARG A 203 0.98 12.70 4.67
N CYS A 204 -0.17 12.47 4.04
CA CYS A 204 -1.51 12.81 4.54
C CYS A 204 -1.74 14.31 4.85
N GLU A 205 -0.86 15.21 4.41
CA GLU A 205 -0.90 16.62 4.77
C GLU A 205 -2.12 17.37 4.20
N ASN A 206 -2.68 16.85 3.11
CA ASN A 206 -3.87 17.39 2.46
C ASN A 206 -5.20 16.80 2.99
N LEU A 207 -5.20 16.04 4.09
CA LEU A 207 -6.38 15.37 4.66
C LEU A 207 -7.61 16.29 4.78
N TRP A 208 -7.44 17.51 5.31
CA TRP A 208 -8.57 18.42 5.49
C TRP A 208 -9.07 18.98 4.17
N SER A 209 -8.19 19.22 3.21
CA SER A 209 -8.60 19.66 1.87
C SER A 209 -9.39 18.56 1.15
N VAL A 210 -8.91 17.32 1.21
CA VAL A 210 -9.60 16.16 0.62
C VAL A 210 -10.97 15.97 1.24
N LEU A 211 -11.07 15.93 2.56
CA LEU A 211 -12.35 15.74 3.25
C LEU A 211 -13.33 16.90 2.99
N ARG A 212 -12.85 18.15 2.95
CA ARG A 212 -13.66 19.31 2.54
C ARG A 212 -14.16 19.15 1.10
N ASN A 213 -13.28 18.81 0.16
CA ASN A 213 -13.65 18.65 -1.25
C ASN A 213 -14.68 17.53 -1.46
N LEU A 214 -14.58 16.44 -0.70
CA LEU A 214 -15.57 15.36 -0.69
C LEU A 214 -16.90 15.82 -0.06
N HIS A 215 -16.84 16.52 1.08
CA HIS A 215 -18.01 17.11 1.74
C HIS A 215 -18.78 18.04 0.81
N ASP A 216 -18.09 18.92 0.09
CA ASP A 216 -18.71 19.89 -0.83
C ASP A 216 -19.42 19.20 -2.01
N ARG A 217 -19.05 17.94 -2.31
CA ARG A 217 -19.65 17.12 -3.37
C ARG A 217 -20.61 16.05 -2.85
N GLN A 218 -20.91 16.01 -1.54
CA GLN A 218 -21.63 14.90 -0.89
C GLN A 218 -23.02 14.62 -1.49
N VAL A 219 -23.64 15.60 -2.15
CA VAL A 219 -24.94 15.43 -2.83
C VAL A 219 -24.87 14.42 -3.99
N ILE A 220 -23.73 14.33 -4.67
CA ILE A 220 -23.52 13.44 -5.83
C ILE A 220 -22.46 12.36 -5.58
N ASP A 221 -21.85 12.36 -4.40
CA ASP A 221 -20.71 11.51 -4.06
C ASP A 221 -20.77 11.03 -2.60
N ASP A 222 -21.03 9.74 -2.41
CA ASP A 222 -21.24 9.15 -1.09
C ASP A 222 -19.95 8.87 -0.30
N ARG A 223 -18.76 9.20 -0.85
CA ARG A 223 -17.46 8.90 -0.21
C ARG A 223 -17.32 9.59 1.14
N TYR A 224 -17.72 10.87 1.23
CA TYR A 224 -17.67 11.60 2.50
C TYR A 224 -18.58 10.95 3.56
N ASP A 225 -19.82 10.64 3.19
CA ASP A 225 -20.79 10.02 4.09
C ASP A 225 -20.33 8.65 4.58
N LYS A 226 -19.68 7.87 3.70
CA LYS A 226 -19.09 6.58 4.04
C LYS A 226 -17.98 6.72 5.08
N ILE A 227 -17.07 7.69 4.90
CA ILE A 227 -16.02 7.99 5.89
C ILE A 227 -16.65 8.42 7.23
N MET A 228 -17.62 9.34 7.20
CA MET A 228 -18.28 9.82 8.41
C MET A 228 -19.07 8.72 9.12
N LYS A 229 -19.70 7.78 8.39
CA LYS A 229 -20.38 6.62 8.95
C LYS A 229 -19.43 5.78 9.79
N PHE A 230 -18.30 5.34 9.23
CA PHE A 230 -17.32 4.55 9.96
C PHE A 230 -16.68 5.33 11.11
N MET A 231 -16.48 6.64 10.98
CA MET A 231 -16.02 7.48 12.10
C MET A 231 -17.01 7.49 13.27
N ARG A 232 -18.31 7.63 13.01
CA ARG A 232 -19.36 7.61 14.04
C ARG A 232 -19.49 6.23 14.70
N GLU A 233 -19.33 5.15 13.92
CA GLU A 233 -19.27 3.78 14.46
C GLU A 233 -18.04 3.58 15.34
N SER A 234 -16.88 4.12 14.94
CA SER A 234 -15.61 4.01 15.69
C SER A 234 -15.61 4.82 16.98
N PHE A 235 -16.23 6.01 16.95
CA PHE A 235 -16.27 6.95 18.07
C PHE A 235 -17.70 7.46 18.28
N PRO A 236 -18.50 6.85 19.17
CA PRO A 236 -19.94 7.17 19.31
C PRO A 236 -20.26 8.64 19.62
N ALA A 237 -19.32 9.33 20.28
CA ALA A 237 -19.41 10.75 20.60
C ALA A 237 -19.15 11.68 19.40
N PHE A 238 -18.43 11.21 18.38
CA PHE A 238 -18.21 11.97 17.15
C PHE A 238 -19.52 12.15 16.38
N ASP A 239 -19.75 13.37 15.90
CA ASP A 239 -20.95 13.72 15.13
C ASP A 239 -20.63 14.08 13.67
N GLY A 240 -19.51 14.76 13.44
CA GLY A 240 -19.06 15.16 12.12
C GLY A 240 -17.88 16.12 12.15
N LEU A 241 -17.55 16.66 10.98
CA LEU A 241 -16.53 17.68 10.80
C LEU A 241 -17.17 18.99 10.33
N TYR A 242 -16.59 20.09 10.77
CA TYR A 242 -16.84 21.43 10.28
C TYR A 242 -15.53 22.01 9.76
N PHE A 243 -15.50 22.41 8.49
CA PHE A 243 -14.29 22.93 7.85
C PHE A 243 -14.28 24.46 7.88
N GLU A 244 -13.15 25.03 8.30
CA GLU A 244 -12.91 26.48 8.26
C GLU A 244 -11.74 26.76 7.33
N GLN A 245 -11.93 27.72 6.42
CA GLN A 245 -10.83 28.25 5.61
C GLN A 245 -10.37 29.57 6.21
N THR A 246 -9.12 29.63 6.65
CA THR A 246 -8.52 30.87 7.17
C THR A 246 -7.46 31.38 6.20
N GLY A 247 -7.48 32.68 5.93
CA GLY A 247 -6.63 33.28 4.90
C GLY A 247 -7.04 32.81 3.49
N ARG A 248 -6.11 32.87 2.54
CA ARG A 248 -6.40 32.49 1.15
C ARG A 248 -6.32 30.98 0.90
N ASN A 249 -5.44 30.25 1.61
CA ASN A 249 -5.02 28.92 1.15
C ASN A 249 -5.04 27.81 2.21
N THR A 250 -5.60 27.98 3.41
CA THR A 250 -5.48 26.96 4.47
C THR A 250 -6.82 26.47 4.98
N VAL A 251 -7.01 25.14 4.97
CA VAL A 251 -8.20 24.44 5.47
C VAL A 251 -7.92 23.82 6.83
N TYR A 252 -8.78 24.11 7.79
CA TYR A 252 -8.78 23.51 9.12
C TYR A 252 -10.03 22.66 9.31
N ALA A 253 -9.92 21.59 10.09
CA ALA A 253 -11.06 20.79 10.51
C ALA A 253 -11.33 20.99 12.00
N ASN A 254 -12.60 21.23 12.31
CA ASN A 254 -13.15 21.22 13.66
C ASN A 254 -14.05 20.00 13.83
N PHE A 255 -13.93 19.32 14.95
CA PHE A 255 -14.66 18.11 15.29
C PHE A 255 -15.91 18.44 16.08
N LEU A 256 -17.05 17.95 15.60
CA LEU A 256 -18.33 18.02 16.29
C LEU A 256 -18.47 16.81 17.21
N ASP A 257 -18.77 17.06 18.48
CA ASP A 257 -18.99 16.02 19.51
C ASP A 257 -20.38 16.21 20.12
N LYS A 258 -21.20 15.15 20.14
CA LYS A 258 -22.59 15.17 20.61
C LYS A 258 -22.72 15.63 22.07
N ARG A 259 -21.66 15.50 22.86
CA ARG A 259 -21.62 15.87 24.28
C ARG A 259 -21.20 17.33 24.49
N ARG A 260 -20.78 18.05 23.44
CA ARG A 260 -20.26 19.41 23.53
C ARG A 260 -21.05 20.39 22.68
N ARG A 261 -21.19 21.62 23.18
CA ARG A 261 -21.85 22.72 22.44
C ARG A 261 -20.94 23.43 21.45
N LYS A 262 -19.62 23.35 21.64
CA LYS A 262 -18.63 24.01 20.79
C LYS A 262 -17.79 22.95 20.06
N PRO A 263 -17.45 23.18 18.78
CA PRO A 263 -16.52 22.33 18.05
C PRO A 263 -15.15 22.27 18.73
N ILE A 264 -14.45 21.15 18.54
CA ILE A 264 -13.08 20.91 19.04
C ILE A 264 -12.12 21.07 17.86
N GLN A 265 -11.14 21.95 17.96
CA GLN A 265 -10.09 22.04 16.93
C GLN A 265 -9.30 20.73 16.82
N ALA A 266 -8.72 20.43 15.65
CA ALA A 266 -7.89 19.24 15.44
C ALA A 266 -6.73 19.09 16.46
N SER A 267 -6.21 20.20 16.97
CA SER A 267 -5.20 20.22 18.06
C SER A 267 -5.69 19.60 19.38
N GLY A 268 -7.01 19.60 19.61
CA GLY A 268 -7.64 19.18 20.86
C GLY A 268 -8.28 17.78 20.84
N VAL A 269 -8.21 17.06 19.72
CA VAL A 269 -8.68 15.65 19.64
C VAL A 269 -7.55 14.66 19.86
N SER A 270 -7.86 13.44 20.30
CA SER A 270 -6.88 12.37 20.43
C SER A 270 -6.35 11.91 19.06
N ASP A 271 -5.12 11.41 19.01
CA ASP A 271 -4.48 10.94 17.77
C ASP A 271 -5.30 9.87 17.05
N GLY A 272 -6.02 9.01 17.79
CA GLY A 272 -6.92 8.01 17.21
C GLY A 272 -8.02 8.57 16.29
N TYR A 273 -8.51 9.78 16.51
CA TYR A 273 -9.50 10.41 15.62
C TYR A 273 -8.87 10.75 14.26
N ILE A 274 -7.67 11.34 14.28
CA ILE A 274 -6.96 11.75 13.07
C ILE A 274 -6.47 10.52 12.32
N GLN A 275 -5.90 9.53 13.03
CA GLN A 275 -5.47 8.27 12.45
C GLN A 275 -6.62 7.51 11.79
N MET A 276 -7.79 7.41 12.45
CA MET A 276 -8.96 6.77 11.83
C MET A 276 -9.41 7.54 10.58
N LEU A 277 -9.40 8.87 10.60
CA LEU A 277 -9.72 9.67 9.41
C LEU A 277 -8.72 9.43 8.28
N ILE A 278 -7.42 9.35 8.57
CA ILE A 278 -6.39 9.00 7.58
C ILE A 278 -6.68 7.62 6.98
N ASN A 279 -6.89 6.61 7.81
CA ASN A 279 -7.17 5.24 7.36
C ASN A 279 -8.42 5.16 6.48
N LEU A 280 -9.54 5.76 6.93
CA LEU A 280 -10.79 5.75 6.17
C LEU A 280 -10.69 6.57 4.89
N THR A 281 -9.96 7.68 4.92
CA THR A 281 -9.72 8.50 3.72
C THR A 281 -8.83 7.75 2.73
N ALA A 282 -7.80 7.05 3.18
CA ALA A 282 -6.97 6.19 2.33
C ALA A 282 -7.84 5.14 1.60
N LEU A 283 -8.76 4.49 2.31
CA LEU A 283 -9.65 3.46 1.74
C LEU A 283 -10.71 4.02 0.78
N PHE A 284 -11.29 5.19 1.08
CA PHE A 284 -12.51 5.67 0.41
C PHE A 284 -12.34 6.94 -0.42
N SER A 285 -11.20 7.63 -0.36
CA SER A 285 -10.99 8.86 -1.14
C SER A 285 -10.76 8.58 -2.62
N GLU A 286 -10.19 7.43 -2.99
CA GLU A 286 -10.09 7.03 -4.39
C GLU A 286 -11.44 6.56 -4.94
N LYS A 287 -11.76 6.93 -6.19
CA LYS A 287 -13.03 6.54 -6.83
C LYS A 287 -13.24 5.01 -6.76
N PRO A 288 -14.49 4.55 -6.57
CA PRO A 288 -14.80 3.12 -6.62
C PRO A 288 -14.41 2.52 -7.97
N ASN A 289 -14.04 1.24 -7.98
CA ASN A 289 -13.85 0.43 -9.20
C ASN A 289 -12.78 0.95 -10.19
N GLY A 290 -11.83 1.77 -9.73
CA GLY A 290 -10.58 2.06 -10.45
C GLY A 290 -9.40 1.29 -9.85
N TYR A 291 -8.25 1.28 -10.54
CA TYR A 291 -6.99 0.76 -9.99
C TYR A 291 -6.73 1.40 -8.64
N SER A 292 -6.50 0.59 -7.63
CA SER A 292 -6.26 1.07 -6.29
C SER A 292 -5.57 -0.02 -5.48
N LEU A 293 -4.28 0.21 -5.26
CA LEU A 293 -3.42 -0.62 -4.45
C LEU A 293 -3.02 0.22 -3.23
N ILE A 294 -3.55 -0.13 -2.06
CA ILE A 294 -3.39 0.65 -0.84
C ILE A 294 -2.49 -0.13 0.11
N LEU A 295 -1.39 0.49 0.52
CA LEU A 295 -0.44 -0.05 1.47
C LEU A 295 -0.59 0.76 2.77
N LEU A 296 -0.94 0.09 3.87
CA LEU A 296 -1.08 0.70 5.18
C LEU A 296 -0.03 0.11 6.11
N ASP A 297 0.83 0.95 6.66
CA ASP A 297 1.84 0.54 7.63
C ASP A 297 1.52 1.09 9.01
N GLU A 298 1.37 0.17 9.97
CA GLU A 298 0.93 0.40 11.34
C GLU A 298 -0.38 1.23 11.47
N PRO A 299 -1.47 0.88 10.76
CA PRO A 299 -2.72 1.64 10.81
C PRO A 299 -3.45 1.52 12.16
N ASP A 300 -2.94 0.76 13.12
CA ASP A 300 -3.55 0.42 14.39
C ASP A 300 -3.03 1.19 15.62
N ILE A 301 -1.86 1.85 15.54
CA ILE A 301 -1.11 2.39 16.71
C ILE A 301 -1.96 3.14 17.75
N SER A 302 -2.77 4.11 17.33
CA SER A 302 -3.54 4.96 18.26
C SER A 302 -5.02 4.56 18.36
N LEU A 303 -5.39 3.39 17.83
CA LEU A 303 -6.77 2.92 17.78
C LEU A 303 -7.05 1.91 18.89
N HIS A 304 -8.08 2.17 19.68
CA HIS A 304 -8.58 1.22 20.68
C HIS A 304 -9.26 0.01 20.00
N PRO A 305 -9.28 -1.19 20.62
CA PRO A 305 -9.90 -2.40 20.07
C PRO A 305 -11.24 -2.24 19.32
N TRP A 306 -12.19 -1.49 19.90
CA TRP A 306 -13.47 -1.20 19.23
C TRP A 306 -13.30 -0.51 17.87
N ALA A 307 -12.43 0.51 17.81
CA ALA A 307 -12.14 1.23 16.58
C ALA A 307 -11.40 0.33 15.56
N LEU A 308 -10.55 -0.60 16.01
CA LEU A 308 -9.93 -1.61 15.15
C LEU A 308 -10.96 -2.56 14.52
N ALA A 309 -11.97 -2.99 15.29
CA ALA A 309 -13.06 -3.82 14.79
C ALA A 309 -13.94 -3.07 13.77
N VAL A 310 -14.12 -1.76 13.91
CA VAL A 310 -14.81 -0.94 12.90
C VAL A 310 -13.93 -0.71 11.66
N PHE A 311 -12.63 -0.48 11.86
CA PHE A 311 -11.67 -0.35 10.78
C PHE A 311 -11.58 -1.62 9.93
N SER A 312 -11.60 -2.82 10.54
CA SER A 312 -11.60 -4.08 9.79
C SER A 312 -12.84 -4.23 8.91
N LYS A 313 -14.02 -3.79 9.38
CA LYS A 313 -15.25 -3.72 8.55
C LYS A 313 -15.08 -2.77 7.36
N ALA A 314 -14.44 -1.62 7.56
CA ALA A 314 -14.14 -0.67 6.48
C ALA A 314 -13.19 -1.26 5.44
N VAL A 315 -12.14 -1.98 5.88
CA VAL A 315 -11.20 -2.69 5.00
C VAL A 315 -11.91 -3.76 4.18
N LYS A 316 -12.74 -4.62 4.81
CA LYS A 316 -13.52 -5.65 4.11
C LYS A 316 -14.45 -5.04 3.06
N LEU A 317 -15.15 -3.94 3.40
CA LEU A 317 -15.98 -3.22 2.44
C LEU A 317 -15.17 -2.72 1.23
N ALA A 318 -13.99 -2.14 1.48
CA ALA A 318 -13.13 -1.63 0.42
C ALA A 318 -12.67 -2.77 -0.51
N THR A 319 -12.22 -3.90 0.03
CA THR A 319 -11.68 -5.02 -0.76
C THR A 319 -12.77 -5.81 -1.48
N GLU A 320 -13.92 -6.04 -0.85
CA GLU A 320 -14.98 -6.91 -1.38
C GLU A 320 -15.98 -6.17 -2.28
N LYS A 321 -16.25 -4.88 -2.01
CA LYS A 321 -17.29 -4.12 -2.73
C LYS A 321 -16.75 -3.00 -3.61
N LEU A 322 -15.54 -2.50 -3.37
CA LEU A 322 -14.97 -1.36 -4.10
C LEU A 322 -13.77 -1.73 -4.98
N ASN A 323 -13.47 -3.03 -5.11
CA ASN A 323 -12.39 -3.57 -5.92
C ASN A 323 -11.02 -2.98 -5.58
N LYS A 324 -10.74 -2.84 -4.28
CA LYS A 324 -9.46 -2.35 -3.76
C LYS A 324 -8.55 -3.53 -3.45
N GLN A 325 -7.26 -3.42 -3.76
CA GLN A 325 -6.24 -4.31 -3.21
C GLN A 325 -5.57 -3.62 -2.02
N VAL A 326 -5.61 -4.23 -0.85
CA VAL A 326 -5.12 -3.64 0.40
C VAL A 326 -4.07 -4.54 1.03
N PHE A 327 -2.92 -3.94 1.36
CA PHE A 327 -1.90 -4.52 2.20
C PHE A 327 -1.83 -3.78 3.52
N ILE A 328 -1.79 -4.50 4.63
CA ILE A 328 -1.68 -3.93 5.98
C ILE A 328 -0.51 -4.58 6.70
N ALA A 329 0.51 -3.81 7.04
CA ALA A 329 1.54 -4.23 7.98
C ALA A 329 1.13 -3.85 9.40
N THR A 330 1.06 -4.83 10.31
CA THR A 330 0.63 -4.59 11.69
C THR A 330 1.33 -5.51 12.68
N HIS A 331 1.37 -5.05 13.92
CA HIS A 331 1.80 -5.82 15.10
C HIS A 331 0.64 -6.09 16.06
N SER A 332 -0.58 -5.62 15.76
CA SER A 332 -1.73 -5.71 16.65
C SER A 332 -2.42 -7.07 16.58
N PRO A 333 -2.40 -7.87 17.67
CA PRO A 333 -3.14 -9.12 17.75
C PRO A 333 -4.66 -8.89 17.61
N VAL A 334 -5.12 -7.74 18.09
CA VAL A 334 -6.53 -7.35 18.07
C VAL A 334 -7.01 -7.06 16.64
N LEU A 335 -6.15 -6.48 15.80
CA LEU A 335 -6.50 -6.21 14.41
C LEU A 335 -6.53 -7.51 13.59
N ILE A 336 -5.52 -8.37 13.75
CA ILE A 336 -5.45 -9.63 13.00
C ILE A 336 -6.61 -10.58 13.34
N SER A 337 -7.10 -10.56 14.59
CA SER A 337 -8.22 -11.38 15.03
C SER A 337 -9.56 -11.03 14.35
N GLN A 338 -9.59 -9.95 13.55
CA GLN A 338 -10.78 -9.53 12.80
C GLN A 338 -10.81 -10.10 11.37
N PHE A 339 -9.76 -10.80 10.95
CA PHE A 339 -9.57 -11.29 9.60
C PHE A 339 -9.39 -12.81 9.58
N GLU A 340 -9.69 -13.41 8.43
CA GLU A 340 -9.59 -14.85 8.27
C GLU A 340 -8.12 -15.26 8.01
N PRO A 341 -7.71 -16.48 8.42
CA PRO A 341 -6.33 -16.96 8.24
C PRO A 341 -5.79 -16.86 6.80
N GLN A 342 -6.64 -17.03 5.78
CA GLN A 342 -6.21 -16.90 4.38
C GLN A 342 -5.80 -15.47 4.00
N ASN A 343 -6.20 -14.45 4.76
CA ASN A 343 -5.80 -13.07 4.52
C ASN A 343 -4.49 -12.70 5.24
N ILE A 344 -3.96 -13.56 6.11
CA ILE A 344 -2.85 -13.24 7.00
C ILE A 344 -1.57 -13.91 6.49
N TRP A 345 -0.52 -13.10 6.39
CA TRP A 345 0.84 -13.50 6.09
C TRP A 345 1.69 -13.33 7.34
N ALA A 346 2.05 -14.45 7.95
CA ALA A 346 2.98 -14.48 9.07
C ALA A 346 4.40 -14.22 8.54
N THR A 347 5.03 -13.17 9.06
CA THR A 347 6.27 -12.57 8.54
C THR A 347 7.33 -12.57 9.63
N GLU A 348 8.39 -13.36 9.45
CA GLU A 348 9.40 -13.63 10.48
C GLU A 348 10.81 -13.70 9.90
N LEU A 349 11.81 -13.83 10.77
CA LEU A 349 13.18 -14.12 10.38
C LEU A 349 13.46 -15.61 10.58
N ASP A 350 14.03 -16.27 9.57
CA ASP A 350 14.52 -17.63 9.71
C ASP A 350 15.79 -17.69 10.60
N LYS A 351 16.33 -18.91 10.78
CA LYS A 351 17.56 -19.15 11.55
C LYS A 351 18.79 -18.41 10.99
N ASN A 352 18.74 -17.99 9.74
CA ASN A 352 19.79 -17.25 9.05
C ASN A 352 19.52 -15.74 9.02
N GLY A 353 18.46 -15.26 9.68
CA GLY A 353 18.07 -13.85 9.69
C GLY A 353 17.38 -13.37 8.40
N GLN A 354 16.89 -14.28 7.57
CA GLN A 354 16.19 -13.95 6.32
C GLN A 354 14.70 -13.81 6.55
N THR A 355 14.08 -12.80 5.93
CA THR A 355 12.63 -12.63 5.98
C THR A 355 11.93 -13.81 5.30
N VAL A 356 11.03 -14.47 6.02
CA VAL A 356 10.16 -15.53 5.50
C VAL A 356 8.70 -15.10 5.71
N MET A 357 7.89 -15.27 4.67
CA MET A 357 6.46 -14.96 4.69
C MET A 357 5.68 -16.23 4.35
N LYS A 358 4.85 -16.71 5.28
CA LYS A 358 3.95 -17.85 5.07
C LYS A 358 2.50 -17.42 5.28
N ARG A 359 1.58 -17.89 4.44
CA ARG A 359 0.16 -17.65 4.67
C ARG A 359 -0.32 -18.50 5.84
N VAL A 360 -1.04 -17.90 6.78
CA VAL A 360 -1.46 -18.61 8.02
C VAL A 360 -2.34 -19.81 7.72
N SER A 361 -3.21 -19.74 6.70
CA SER A 361 -4.02 -20.88 6.26
C SER A 361 -3.24 -22.07 5.70
N GLU A 362 -1.96 -21.89 5.36
CA GLU A 362 -1.09 -22.95 4.83
C GLU A 362 -0.24 -23.61 5.95
N ILE A 363 -0.27 -23.06 7.16
CA ILE A 363 0.40 -23.63 8.33
C ILE A 363 -0.46 -24.79 8.85
N THR A 364 0.08 -26.00 8.79
CA THR A 364 -0.69 -27.24 9.05
C THR A 364 -0.60 -27.72 10.48
N ASP A 365 0.46 -27.38 11.22
CA ASP A 365 0.62 -27.75 12.62
C ASP A 365 0.42 -26.54 13.55
N ILE A 366 -0.49 -26.69 14.50
CA ILE A 366 -0.76 -25.71 15.55
C ILE A 366 0.46 -25.57 16.46
N GLN A 367 1.23 -26.64 16.68
CA GLN A 367 2.49 -26.56 17.42
C GLN A 367 3.52 -25.74 16.65
N ASP A 368 3.63 -25.87 15.33
CA ASP A 368 4.51 -25.00 14.52
C ASP A 368 4.05 -23.53 14.58
N LEU A 369 2.73 -23.30 14.57
CA LEU A 369 2.16 -21.96 14.71
C LEU A 369 2.46 -21.34 16.09
N LEU A 370 2.58 -22.16 17.12
CA LEU A 370 2.90 -21.74 18.48
C LEU A 370 4.41 -21.67 18.74
N GLU A 371 5.21 -22.60 18.21
CA GLU A 371 6.66 -22.69 18.44
C GLU A 371 7.48 -21.75 17.54
N GLU A 372 7.10 -21.58 16.26
CA GLU A 372 7.79 -20.66 15.34
C GLU A 372 7.37 -19.21 15.61
N TYR A 373 6.07 -18.94 15.82
CA TYR A 373 5.52 -17.58 15.76
C TYR A 373 5.25 -16.92 17.12
N ALA A 374 6.31 -16.67 17.91
CA ALA A 374 6.29 -15.86 19.13
C ALA A 374 4.92 -15.83 19.85
N THR A 375 4.60 -17.01 20.38
CA THR A 375 3.42 -17.65 21.00
C THR A 375 2.50 -16.85 21.93
N GLY A 376 2.22 -15.58 21.67
CA GLY A 376 1.22 -14.83 22.43
C GLY A 376 0.11 -14.26 21.56
N SER A 377 0.47 -13.70 20.42
CA SER A 377 -0.38 -12.82 19.64
C SER A 377 -1.15 -13.53 18.53
N LEU A 378 -0.55 -14.51 17.85
CA LEU A 378 -1.23 -15.39 16.89
C LEU A 378 -2.19 -16.36 17.61
N TYR A 379 -1.78 -16.92 18.75
CA TYR A 379 -2.67 -17.72 19.62
C TYR A 379 -3.90 -16.92 20.08
N MET A 380 -3.72 -15.66 20.47
CA MET A 380 -4.84 -14.78 20.85
C MET A 380 -5.76 -14.51 19.65
N ALA A 381 -5.22 -14.31 18.45
CA ALA A 381 -6.02 -14.12 17.25
C ALA A 381 -6.89 -15.34 16.93
N GLU A 382 -6.32 -16.54 17.08
CA GLU A 382 -7.02 -17.80 16.84
C GLU A 382 -8.01 -18.17 17.96
N MET A 383 -7.76 -17.83 19.22
CA MET A 383 -8.75 -17.96 20.31
C MET A 383 -9.92 -16.99 20.18
N ILE A 384 -9.72 -15.83 19.53
CA ILE A 384 -10.76 -14.81 19.32
C ILE A 384 -11.58 -15.10 18.05
N ALA A 385 -10.98 -15.69 17.00
CA ALA A 385 -11.66 -16.08 15.75
C ALA A 385 -12.93 -16.96 15.92
N PRO A 386 -13.02 -17.93 16.85
CA PRO A 386 -14.23 -18.70 17.07
C PRO A 386 -15.33 -17.92 17.81
N GLN A 387 -15.01 -16.82 18.52
CA GLN A 387 -16.03 -16.03 19.24
C GLN A 387 -16.80 -15.06 18.34
N SER A 388 -16.35 -14.77 17.12
CA SER A 388 -17.15 -14.01 16.14
C SER A 388 -18.17 -14.86 15.38
N LYS A 389 -18.17 -16.19 15.56
CA LYS A 389 -19.19 -17.07 14.97
C LYS A 389 -20.45 -17.21 15.84
N SER A 390 -20.38 -16.97 17.15
CA SER A 390 -21.56 -17.06 18.02
C SER A 390 -22.58 -15.95 17.80
N ASP A 391 -22.13 -14.76 17.39
CA ASP A 391 -23.02 -13.59 17.27
C ASP A 391 -23.70 -13.50 15.90
N ALA A 392 -23.29 -14.33 14.93
CA ALA A 392 -23.90 -14.38 13.60
C ALA A 392 -25.06 -15.38 13.51
N GLU A 393 -25.16 -16.35 14.43
CA GLU A 393 -26.27 -17.32 14.45
C GLU A 393 -27.50 -16.82 15.24
N GLU A 394 -27.33 -15.91 16.21
CA GLU A 394 -28.46 -15.37 17.00
C GLU A 394 -29.31 -14.29 16.28
N LEU A 395 -28.90 -13.83 15.09
CA LEU A 395 -29.71 -12.91 14.27
C LEU A 395 -30.56 -13.61 13.19
N SER A 396 -30.66 -14.95 13.26
CA SER A 396 -31.36 -15.78 12.27
C SER A 396 -32.44 -16.72 12.83
N GLN A 397 -32.91 -16.49 14.06
CA GLN A 397 -34.08 -17.18 14.62
C GLN A 397 -35.25 -16.26 14.92
#